data_AF-A0AAD2K6G3-F1
#
_entry.id   AF-A0AAD2K6G3-F1
#
_cell.length_a   1.000
_cell.length_b   1.000
_cell.length_c   1.000
_cell.angle_alpha   90.00
_cell.angle_beta   90.00
_cell.angle_gamma   90.00
#
_symmetry.space_group_name_H-M   'P 1'
#
loop_
_entity.id
_entity.type
_entity.pdbx_description
1 polymer ?
#
loop_
_entity_poly.entity_id
_entity_poly.type
_entity_poly.pdbx_seq_one_letter_code
_entity_poly.pdbx_strand_id
1 'polypeptide(L)'
;IRELASDFHSPWFLSLFPSMSVPAPLPSSTANWHWKNKNVTRWGKEWFESELTTINIAGKGSQVVSISSVTDFDGDVELGQRKSKLITIFDCKVVCEWAGTTEDGTEVKGTVTVPEVSHEIVVDRLSDYVYNWTLTTPSSPAVDSVFALAKSRLPSALESKFSQFVVVLVDTHGKDLTVSADPSRSATPLASSGSGSAPAKSAVPAAAPAPKPVEKKSKINTTKINLESTFMAAADDLFSLLTDQNRIPTWTRAPAVSAAKADTEYSLFGGGVKGKYVSLTAPSEIVQTWALASPSWPTGHFATLSTSLKQGSDSTTVSFELDGVPTGMSEEIKHNLEGYYIQGFKSIGYVQLILTPSYIQEPSPKSKPKSSSGESTSYATALTLAAIVLVAAFAIPYLSTPPASK
;
A
#
# COMPACT_ATOMS: atom_id res chain seq x y z
N ILE A 1 -6.28 77.75 -26.90
CA ILE A 1 -5.07 78.60 -26.91
C ILE A 1 -4.17 78.09 -25.80
N ARG A 2 -2.92 77.73 -26.14
CA ARG A 2 -1.71 77.55 -25.29
C ARG A 2 -1.85 76.79 -23.95
N GLU A 3 -1.12 75.68 -23.77
CA GLU A 3 0.24 75.66 -23.16
C GLU A 3 0.11 75.89 -21.64
N LEU A 4 0.41 74.93 -20.76
CA LEU A 4 1.75 74.48 -20.38
C LEU A 4 1.66 73.19 -19.54
N ALA A 5 2.59 72.24 -19.71
CA ALA A 5 3.20 71.41 -18.66
C ALA A 5 4.08 70.33 -19.31
N SER A 6 5.38 70.61 -19.39
CA SER A 6 6.41 69.73 -19.95
C SER A 6 6.91 68.67 -18.95
N ASP A 7 7.35 67.54 -19.50
CA ASP A 7 8.43 66.67 -19.01
C ASP A 7 8.43 66.18 -17.55
N PHE A 8 8.23 64.87 -17.39
CA PHE A 8 9.24 63.99 -16.77
C PHE A 8 8.95 62.53 -17.17
N HIS A 9 9.82 61.91 -17.97
CA HIS A 9 9.74 60.49 -18.36
C HIS A 9 10.99 59.74 -17.90
N SER A 10 10.84 58.71 -17.07
CA SER A 10 11.87 57.69 -16.80
C SER A 10 11.24 56.44 -16.19
N PRO A 11 11.03 55.36 -16.97
CA PRO A 11 10.52 54.10 -16.47
C PRO A 11 11.68 53.12 -16.20
N TRP A 12 12.21 53.10 -14.97
CA TRP A 12 13.26 52.17 -14.55
C TRP A 12 12.99 51.53 -13.18
N PHE A 13 11.76 51.06 -12.96
CA PHE A 13 11.47 50.12 -11.87
C PHE A 13 10.37 49.13 -12.27
N LEU A 14 10.50 47.88 -11.81
CA LEU A 14 9.54 46.76 -11.88
C LEU A 14 9.40 46.01 -13.23
N SER A 15 10.28 45.02 -13.46
CA SER A 15 9.83 43.69 -13.91
C SER A 15 10.84 42.59 -13.59
N LEU A 16 10.53 41.72 -12.61
CA LEU A 16 11.23 40.44 -12.43
C LEU A 16 10.43 39.48 -11.54
N PHE A 17 9.28 39.04 -12.04
CA PHE A 17 8.65 37.78 -11.62
C PHE A 17 8.53 36.87 -12.85
N PRO A 18 9.21 35.70 -12.88
CA PRO A 18 9.09 34.77 -13.98
C PRO A 18 7.68 34.19 -14.05
N SER A 19 7.13 34.06 -15.26
CA SER A 19 5.91 33.30 -15.47
C SER A 19 6.15 31.83 -15.09
N MET A 20 5.39 31.32 -14.12
CA MET A 20 5.40 29.90 -13.76
C MET A 20 4.80 29.09 -14.92
N SER A 21 5.67 28.53 -15.74
CA SER A 21 5.26 27.48 -16.68
C SER A 21 4.86 26.24 -15.88
N VAL A 22 3.60 25.82 -16.02
CA VAL A 22 3.16 24.51 -15.50
C VAL A 22 3.98 23.44 -16.22
N PRO A 23 4.69 22.56 -15.50
CA PRO A 23 5.51 21.53 -16.14
C PRO A 23 4.62 20.60 -16.98
N ALA A 24 5.14 20.17 -18.13
CA ALA A 24 4.43 19.22 -18.99
C ALA A 24 4.10 17.95 -18.21
N PRO A 25 2.89 17.38 -18.36
CA PRO A 25 2.52 16.15 -17.67
C PRO A 25 3.48 15.03 -18.07
N LEU A 26 3.88 14.22 -17.08
CA LEU A 26 4.75 13.07 -17.29
C LEU A 26 4.16 12.13 -18.34
N PRO A 27 4.98 11.46 -19.18
CA PRO A 27 4.49 10.43 -20.10
C PRO A 27 3.69 9.38 -19.32
N SER A 28 2.60 8.88 -19.93
CA SER A 28 1.59 8.05 -19.27
C SER A 28 2.15 6.78 -18.61
N SER A 29 3.25 6.22 -19.12
CA SER A 29 3.98 5.11 -18.50
C SER A 29 4.60 5.47 -17.14
N THR A 30 5.13 6.69 -16.98
CA THR A 30 5.74 7.19 -15.75
C THR A 30 4.70 7.77 -14.78
N ALA A 31 3.66 8.40 -15.31
CA ALA A 31 2.56 8.98 -14.51
C ALA A 31 1.70 7.94 -13.77
N ASN A 32 1.76 6.67 -14.19
CA ASN A 32 1.04 5.54 -13.61
C ASN A 32 1.92 4.60 -12.76
N TRP A 33 3.18 4.97 -12.54
CA TRP A 33 4.15 4.18 -11.76
C TRP A 33 4.17 4.54 -10.27
N HIS A 34 3.86 5.78 -9.93
CA HIS A 34 3.80 6.29 -8.56
C HIS A 34 2.59 5.73 -7.81
N TRP A 35 2.75 5.45 -6.51
CA TRP A 35 1.64 5.03 -5.64
C TRP A 35 0.58 6.13 -5.62
N LYS A 36 -0.67 5.78 -5.97
CA LYS A 36 -1.86 6.60 -5.71
C LYS A 36 -2.89 5.74 -4.98
N ASN A 37 -3.50 6.25 -3.92
CA ASN A 37 -4.75 5.71 -3.38
C ASN A 37 -5.87 6.73 -3.62
N LYS A 38 -7.06 6.23 -3.96
CA LYS A 38 -8.30 6.98 -4.00
C LYS A 38 -9.26 6.31 -3.02
N ASN A 39 -9.52 6.98 -1.89
CA ASN A 39 -10.60 6.57 -1.01
C ASN A 39 -11.94 6.81 -1.71
N VAL A 40 -12.79 5.78 -1.71
CA VAL A 40 -14.13 5.77 -2.32
C VAL A 40 -15.16 5.16 -1.37
N THR A 41 -14.88 5.10 -0.06
CA THR A 41 -15.76 4.53 0.97
C THR A 41 -17.20 5.05 0.87
N ARG A 42 -17.37 6.36 0.64
CA ARG A 42 -18.70 6.97 0.45
C ARG A 42 -19.46 6.38 -0.75
N TRP A 43 -18.80 6.27 -1.90
CA TRP A 43 -19.40 5.68 -3.10
C TRP A 43 -19.69 4.19 -2.89
N GLY A 44 -18.77 3.46 -2.21
CA GLY A 44 -18.98 2.07 -1.84
C GLY A 44 -20.25 1.89 -1.01
N LYS A 45 -20.44 2.70 0.03
CA LYS A 45 -21.67 2.70 0.85
C LYS A 45 -22.93 2.95 0.01
N GLU A 46 -22.95 4.02 -0.80
CA GLU A 46 -24.08 4.36 -1.68
C GLU A 46 -24.36 3.22 -2.71
N TRP A 47 -23.33 2.51 -3.17
CA TRP A 47 -23.45 1.33 -4.03
C TRP A 47 -24.06 0.13 -3.30
N PHE A 48 -23.61 -0.19 -2.09
CA PHE A 48 -24.18 -1.30 -1.31
C PHE A 48 -25.66 -1.04 -0.94
N GLU A 49 -26.00 0.17 -0.53
CA GLU A 49 -27.39 0.57 -0.23
C GLU A 49 -28.33 0.38 -1.44
N SER A 50 -27.87 0.74 -2.64
CA SER A 50 -28.66 0.66 -3.87
C SER A 50 -28.68 -0.72 -4.53
N GLU A 51 -27.56 -1.46 -4.52
CA GLU A 51 -27.46 -2.74 -5.23
C GLU A 51 -27.92 -3.93 -4.39
N LEU A 52 -27.73 -3.94 -3.07
CA LEU A 52 -28.21 -5.05 -2.23
C LEU A 52 -29.74 -5.07 -2.14
N THR A 53 -30.39 -3.91 -2.12
CA THR A 53 -31.86 -3.80 -2.14
C THR A 53 -32.51 -4.27 -3.46
N THR A 54 -31.72 -4.49 -4.53
CA THR A 54 -32.21 -5.17 -5.74
C THR A 54 -32.36 -6.69 -5.59
N ILE A 55 -31.83 -7.29 -4.51
CA ILE A 55 -31.92 -8.74 -4.29
C ILE A 55 -33.36 -9.11 -3.92
N ASN A 56 -34.01 -9.83 -4.83
CA ASN A 56 -35.31 -10.46 -4.66
C ASN A 56 -35.21 -11.93 -5.11
N ILE A 57 -35.60 -12.85 -4.22
CA ILE A 57 -35.51 -14.29 -4.39
C ILE A 57 -36.90 -14.89 -4.23
N ALA A 58 -37.42 -15.46 -5.32
CA ALA A 58 -38.62 -16.27 -5.29
C ALA A 58 -38.33 -17.65 -4.66
N GLY A 59 -39.23 -18.11 -3.80
CA GLY A 59 -39.15 -19.38 -3.10
C GLY A 59 -39.96 -20.49 -3.76
N LYS A 60 -40.48 -21.41 -2.94
CA LYS A 60 -41.53 -22.34 -3.37
C LYS A 60 -42.90 -21.66 -3.23
N GLY A 61 -43.80 -21.91 -4.18
CA GLY A 61 -45.15 -21.32 -4.15
C GLY A 61 -45.11 -19.80 -4.23
N SER A 62 -45.84 -19.14 -3.33
CA SER A 62 -45.93 -17.69 -3.18
C SER A 62 -44.87 -17.07 -2.26
N GLN A 63 -43.90 -17.86 -1.77
CA GLN A 63 -42.85 -17.34 -0.89
C GLN A 63 -41.88 -16.42 -1.63
N VAL A 64 -41.53 -15.30 -1.00
CA VAL A 64 -40.54 -14.34 -1.51
C VAL A 64 -39.62 -13.93 -0.36
N VAL A 65 -38.33 -13.70 -0.64
CA VAL A 65 -37.36 -13.11 0.30
C VAL A 65 -36.58 -12.02 -0.44
N SER A 66 -36.46 -10.84 0.16
CA SER A 66 -35.74 -9.69 -0.39
C SER A 66 -34.97 -8.93 0.68
N ILE A 67 -33.97 -8.15 0.27
CA ILE A 67 -33.30 -7.19 1.15
C ILE A 67 -34.10 -5.88 1.15
N SER A 68 -34.48 -5.42 2.33
CA SER A 68 -35.32 -4.24 2.53
C SER A 68 -34.48 -2.95 2.60
N SER A 69 -33.36 -3.01 3.32
CA SER A 69 -32.48 -1.86 3.55
C SER A 69 -31.08 -2.33 3.96
N VAL A 70 -30.08 -1.46 3.80
CA VAL A 70 -28.78 -1.58 4.47
C VAL A 70 -28.81 -0.57 5.62
N THR A 71 -28.73 -1.05 6.86
CA THR A 71 -28.90 -0.21 8.06
C THR A 71 -27.59 0.31 8.62
N ASP A 72 -26.51 -0.43 8.43
CA ASP A 72 -25.18 -0.07 8.90
C ASP A 72 -24.12 -0.55 7.89
N PHE A 73 -23.15 0.33 7.63
CA PHE A 73 -22.01 0.10 6.75
C PHE A 73 -20.82 0.81 7.37
N ASP A 74 -19.82 0.03 7.76
CA ASP A 74 -18.64 0.47 8.49
C ASP A 74 -17.38 -0.19 7.90
N GLY A 75 -16.27 0.54 7.84
CA GLY A 75 -15.04 0.11 7.15
C GLY A 75 -14.64 1.02 5.98
N ASP A 76 -13.66 0.58 5.20
CA ASP A 76 -13.05 1.37 4.14
C ASP A 76 -13.08 0.69 2.76
N VAL A 77 -13.16 1.53 1.72
CA VAL A 77 -13.06 1.11 0.32
C VAL A 77 -12.11 2.07 -0.38
N GLU A 78 -10.98 1.55 -0.84
CA GLU A 78 -9.97 2.28 -1.57
C GLU A 78 -9.62 1.58 -2.88
N LEU A 79 -9.32 2.38 -3.90
CA LEU A 79 -8.70 1.91 -5.13
C LEU A 79 -7.27 2.45 -5.20
N GLY A 80 -6.31 1.55 -5.19
CA GLY A 80 -4.88 1.85 -5.31
C GLY A 80 -4.38 1.66 -6.74
N GLN A 81 -3.33 2.40 -7.12
CA GLN A 81 -2.52 2.13 -8.30
C GLN A 81 -1.06 1.89 -7.88
N ARG A 82 -0.51 0.72 -8.25
CA ARG A 82 0.86 0.31 -7.93
C ARG A 82 1.49 -0.43 -9.10
N LYS A 83 2.69 -0.02 -9.54
CA LYS A 83 3.39 -0.60 -10.71
C LYS A 83 2.49 -0.69 -11.97
N SER A 84 1.74 0.38 -12.25
CA SER A 84 0.74 0.45 -13.34
C SER A 84 -0.43 -0.56 -13.28
N LYS A 85 -0.60 -1.29 -12.17
CA LYS A 85 -1.79 -2.11 -11.91
C LYS A 85 -2.72 -1.42 -10.93
N LEU A 86 -4.02 -1.57 -11.13
CA LEU A 86 -5.03 -1.22 -10.12
C LEU A 86 -5.11 -2.35 -9.09
N ILE A 87 -5.27 -1.99 -7.82
CA ILE A 87 -5.50 -2.89 -6.70
C ILE A 87 -6.72 -2.36 -5.93
N THR A 88 -7.67 -3.23 -5.62
CA THR A 88 -8.79 -2.90 -4.73
C THR A 88 -8.38 -3.24 -3.30
N ILE A 89 -8.51 -2.29 -2.40
CA ILE A 89 -8.27 -2.50 -0.96
C ILE A 89 -9.59 -2.13 -0.29
N PHE A 90 -10.26 -3.10 0.30
CA PHE A 90 -11.48 -2.85 1.05
C PHE A 90 -11.65 -3.90 2.12
N ASP A 91 -12.22 -3.47 3.23
CA ASP A 91 -12.70 -4.28 4.34
C ASP A 91 -13.90 -3.52 4.92
N CYS A 92 -15.07 -4.16 4.91
CA CYS A 92 -16.29 -3.54 5.40
C CYS A 92 -17.25 -4.53 6.07
N LYS A 93 -17.82 -4.09 7.19
CA LYS A 93 -18.95 -4.71 7.86
C LYS A 93 -20.24 -4.16 7.26
N VAL A 94 -21.13 -5.06 6.85
CA VAL A 94 -22.42 -4.71 6.23
C VAL A 94 -23.58 -5.33 7.02
N VAL A 95 -24.54 -4.51 7.43
CA VAL A 95 -25.76 -4.95 8.12
C VAL A 95 -26.97 -4.65 7.24
N CYS A 96 -27.73 -5.67 6.90
CA CYS A 96 -28.90 -5.58 6.03
C CYS A 96 -30.16 -6.03 6.78
N GLU A 97 -31.25 -5.29 6.66
CA GLU A 97 -32.58 -5.80 6.96
C GLU A 97 -33.10 -6.60 5.77
N TRP A 98 -33.66 -7.77 6.04
CA TRP A 98 -34.33 -8.58 5.04
C TRP A 98 -35.80 -8.78 5.43
N ALA A 99 -36.66 -8.83 4.42
CA ALA A 99 -38.06 -9.18 4.55
C ALA A 99 -38.35 -10.44 3.73
N GLY A 100 -39.39 -11.16 4.13
CA GLY A 100 -39.96 -12.22 3.33
C GLY A 100 -41.46 -12.33 3.54
N THR A 101 -42.12 -13.11 2.68
CA THR A 101 -43.56 -13.35 2.74
C THR A 101 -43.80 -14.86 2.77
N THR A 102 -44.59 -15.32 3.73
CA THR A 102 -45.03 -16.73 3.81
C THR A 102 -46.09 -17.03 2.73
N GLU A 103 -46.41 -18.31 2.51
CA GLU A 103 -47.50 -18.69 1.59
C GLU A 103 -48.86 -18.09 2.02
N ASP A 104 -49.06 -17.93 3.33
CA ASP A 104 -50.23 -17.30 3.95
C ASP A 104 -50.24 -15.76 3.86
N GLY A 105 -49.26 -15.15 3.19
CA GLY A 105 -49.13 -13.69 3.06
C GLY A 105 -48.61 -12.98 4.32
N THR A 106 -48.11 -13.71 5.32
CA THR A 106 -47.55 -13.10 6.54
C THR A 106 -46.14 -12.57 6.28
N GLU A 107 -45.88 -11.34 6.71
CA GLU A 107 -44.57 -10.68 6.54
C GLU A 107 -43.59 -11.12 7.63
N VAL A 108 -42.42 -11.60 7.21
CA VAL A 108 -41.29 -12.01 8.05
C VAL A 108 -40.20 -10.96 7.96
N LYS A 109 -39.65 -10.51 9.08
CA LYS A 109 -38.54 -9.54 9.12
C LYS A 109 -37.40 -10.05 9.99
N GLY A 110 -36.19 -9.74 9.58
CA GLY A 110 -34.98 -9.99 10.35
C GLY A 110 -33.82 -9.15 9.85
N THR A 111 -32.66 -9.36 10.45
CA THR A 111 -31.42 -8.70 10.05
C THR A 111 -30.37 -9.76 9.74
N VAL A 112 -29.50 -9.47 8.77
CA VAL A 112 -28.30 -10.25 8.47
C VAL A 112 -27.09 -9.33 8.53
N THR A 113 -26.13 -9.68 9.37
CA THR A 113 -24.86 -8.98 9.52
C THR A 113 -23.76 -9.82 8.91
N VAL A 114 -23.07 -9.27 7.91
CA VAL A 114 -21.82 -9.79 7.39
C VAL A 114 -20.70 -8.97 8.06
N PRO A 115 -19.90 -9.56 8.96
CA PRO A 115 -18.94 -8.81 9.77
C PRO A 115 -17.71 -8.38 8.96
N GLU A 116 -17.41 -9.08 7.86
CA GLU A 116 -16.27 -8.83 6.99
C GLU A 116 -16.68 -9.11 5.54
N VAL A 117 -16.57 -8.10 4.69
CA VAL A 117 -16.62 -8.17 3.23
C VAL A 117 -15.35 -7.50 2.74
N SER A 118 -14.30 -8.30 2.57
CA SER A 118 -12.93 -7.84 2.31
C SER A 118 -12.41 -8.31 0.95
N HIS A 119 -11.33 -7.70 0.46
CA HIS A 119 -10.64 -8.15 -0.76
C HIS A 119 -10.17 -9.61 -0.64
N GLU A 120 -9.68 -10.00 0.54
CA GLU A 120 -9.15 -11.34 0.81
C GLU A 120 -10.24 -12.42 0.75
N ILE A 121 -11.47 -12.11 1.16
CA ILE A 121 -12.63 -13.02 1.02
C ILE A 121 -13.16 -13.02 -0.42
N VAL A 122 -13.43 -11.84 -1.00
CA VAL A 122 -14.12 -11.73 -2.30
C VAL A 122 -13.24 -12.22 -3.46
N VAL A 123 -11.97 -11.81 -3.49
CA VAL A 123 -11.08 -11.98 -4.65
C VAL A 123 -10.10 -13.12 -4.44
N ASP A 124 -9.36 -13.11 -3.33
CA ASP A 124 -8.33 -14.12 -3.06
C ASP A 124 -8.91 -15.42 -2.46
N ARG A 125 -10.13 -15.36 -1.91
CA ARG A 125 -10.88 -16.47 -1.28
C ARG A 125 -10.09 -17.18 -0.18
N LEU A 126 -9.42 -16.39 0.67
CA LEU A 126 -8.61 -16.90 1.78
C LEU A 126 -9.48 -17.42 2.95
N SER A 127 -10.71 -16.93 3.07
CA SER A 127 -11.70 -17.28 4.09
C SER A 127 -13.11 -17.33 3.49
N ASP A 128 -14.04 -18.04 4.15
CA ASP A 128 -15.47 -18.05 3.83
C ASP A 128 -16.22 -16.89 4.53
N TYR A 129 -17.33 -16.43 3.95
CA TYR A 129 -18.18 -15.42 4.58
C TYR A 129 -18.89 -15.93 5.84
N VAL A 130 -18.93 -15.10 6.87
CA VAL A 130 -19.71 -15.34 8.09
C VAL A 130 -21.03 -14.55 8.00
N TYR A 131 -22.17 -15.22 8.24
CA TYR A 131 -23.49 -14.58 8.24
C TYR A 131 -24.14 -14.69 9.62
N ASN A 132 -24.25 -13.57 10.33
CA ASN A 132 -24.92 -13.49 11.62
C ASN A 132 -26.39 -13.09 11.41
N TRP A 133 -27.31 -14.00 11.74
CA TRP A 133 -28.74 -13.83 11.48
C TRP A 133 -29.52 -13.53 12.75
N THR A 134 -30.37 -12.50 12.71
CA THR A 134 -31.39 -12.22 13.72
C THR A 134 -32.79 -12.24 13.08
N LEU A 135 -33.80 -12.52 13.90
CA LEU A 135 -35.20 -12.54 13.48
C LEU A 135 -35.97 -11.55 14.36
N THR A 136 -36.73 -10.66 13.73
CA THR A 136 -37.50 -9.59 14.40
C THR A 136 -38.96 -10.01 14.58
N THR A 137 -39.51 -10.79 13.64
CA THR A 137 -40.83 -11.42 13.77
C THR A 137 -40.76 -12.61 14.75
N PRO A 138 -41.76 -12.83 15.63
CA PRO A 138 -41.83 -14.04 16.46
C PRO A 138 -41.78 -15.33 15.62
N SER A 139 -41.00 -16.31 16.08
CA SER A 139 -40.86 -17.62 15.41
C SER A 139 -42.21 -18.36 15.39
N SER A 140 -42.48 -18.97 14.25
CA SER A 140 -43.61 -19.87 13.99
C SER A 140 -43.25 -20.79 12.81
N PRO A 141 -43.90 -21.94 12.62
CA PRO A 141 -43.50 -22.90 11.58
C PRO A 141 -43.44 -22.30 10.16
N ALA A 142 -44.34 -21.37 9.83
CA ALA A 142 -44.33 -20.65 8.56
C ALA A 142 -43.16 -19.65 8.47
N VAL A 143 -42.94 -18.86 9.52
CA VAL A 143 -41.81 -17.91 9.63
C VAL A 143 -40.46 -18.63 9.53
N ASP A 144 -40.30 -19.75 10.22
CA ASP A 144 -39.06 -20.53 10.25
C ASP A 144 -38.75 -21.14 8.88
N SER A 145 -39.78 -21.50 8.10
CA SER A 145 -39.61 -21.99 6.71
C SER A 145 -39.03 -20.92 5.79
N VAL A 146 -39.51 -19.67 5.88
CA VAL A 146 -39.00 -18.52 5.13
C VAL A 146 -37.60 -18.13 5.63
N PHE A 147 -37.33 -18.24 6.94
CA PHE A 147 -36.00 -18.00 7.50
C PHE A 147 -34.96 -19.03 7.04
N ALA A 148 -35.34 -20.30 6.94
CA ALA A 148 -34.49 -21.34 6.35
C ALA A 148 -34.25 -21.10 4.85
N LEU A 149 -35.25 -20.60 4.12
CA LEU A 149 -35.10 -20.20 2.73
C LEU A 149 -34.11 -19.04 2.60
N ALA A 150 -34.27 -17.97 3.39
CA ALA A 150 -33.35 -16.83 3.43
C ALA A 150 -31.91 -17.30 3.70
N LYS A 151 -31.69 -18.12 4.72
CA LYS A 151 -30.37 -18.69 5.05
C LYS A 151 -29.74 -19.53 3.95
N SER A 152 -30.54 -20.20 3.12
CA SER A 152 -30.03 -21.07 2.04
C SER A 152 -29.83 -20.37 0.69
N ARG A 153 -30.49 -19.23 0.45
CA ARG A 153 -30.46 -18.53 -0.85
C ARG A 153 -29.85 -17.13 -0.82
N LEU A 154 -30.06 -16.37 0.25
CA LEU A 154 -29.58 -14.99 0.35
C LEU A 154 -28.04 -14.89 0.34
N PRO A 155 -27.26 -15.76 1.01
CA PRO A 155 -25.79 -15.76 0.93
C PRO A 155 -25.27 -15.80 -0.52
N SER A 156 -25.73 -16.76 -1.33
CA SER A 156 -25.31 -16.90 -2.72
C SER A 156 -25.65 -15.67 -3.59
N ALA A 157 -26.77 -14.99 -3.30
CA ALA A 157 -27.12 -13.74 -3.97
C ALA A 157 -26.25 -12.55 -3.52
N LEU A 158 -25.95 -12.47 -2.22
CA LEU A 158 -25.03 -11.49 -1.64
C LEU A 158 -23.62 -11.64 -2.23
N GLU A 159 -23.06 -12.85 -2.24
CA GLU A 159 -21.74 -13.17 -2.80
C GLU A 159 -21.62 -12.82 -4.29
N SER A 160 -22.72 -13.01 -5.03
CA SER A 160 -22.80 -12.60 -6.44
C SER A 160 -22.70 -11.07 -6.59
N LYS A 161 -23.37 -10.30 -5.74
CA LYS A 161 -23.24 -8.83 -5.69
C LYS A 161 -21.86 -8.40 -5.19
N PHE A 162 -21.29 -9.05 -4.17
CA PHE A 162 -19.94 -8.74 -3.68
C PHE A 162 -18.86 -8.97 -4.74
N SER A 163 -19.01 -10.03 -5.56
CA SER A 163 -18.16 -10.26 -6.73
C SER A 163 -18.35 -9.18 -7.80
N GLN A 164 -19.58 -8.74 -8.05
CA GLN A 164 -19.90 -7.65 -8.98
C GLN A 164 -19.33 -6.30 -8.52
N PHE A 165 -19.32 -6.02 -7.21
CA PHE A 165 -18.80 -4.80 -6.61
C PHE A 165 -17.36 -4.51 -7.05
N VAL A 166 -16.47 -5.52 -6.99
CA VAL A 166 -15.06 -5.39 -7.39
C VAL A 166 -14.91 -4.98 -8.85
N VAL A 167 -15.75 -5.54 -9.74
CA VAL A 167 -15.73 -5.19 -11.18
C VAL A 167 -16.20 -3.76 -11.39
N VAL A 168 -17.31 -3.36 -10.76
CA VAL A 168 -17.88 -2.01 -10.91
C VAL A 168 -16.98 -0.94 -10.28
N LEU A 169 -16.37 -1.23 -9.12
CA LEU A 169 -15.37 -0.38 -8.45
C LEU A 169 -14.19 -0.07 -9.38
N VAL A 170 -13.65 -1.08 -10.07
CA VAL A 170 -12.54 -0.92 -11.02
C VAL A 170 -12.97 -0.19 -12.30
N ASP A 171 -14.14 -0.49 -12.89
CA ASP A 171 -14.56 0.19 -14.12
C ASP A 171 -14.96 1.66 -13.87
N THR A 172 -15.61 1.95 -12.74
CA THR A 172 -16.09 3.30 -12.39
C THR A 172 -14.96 4.23 -11.96
N HIS A 173 -13.97 3.73 -11.20
CA HIS A 173 -12.94 4.57 -10.58
C HIS A 173 -11.50 4.27 -11.04
N GLY A 174 -11.26 3.16 -11.75
CA GLY A 174 -9.95 2.83 -12.28
C GLY A 174 -9.44 3.85 -13.30
N LYS A 175 -10.36 4.38 -14.12
CA LYS A 175 -10.07 5.41 -15.14
C LYS A 175 -9.51 6.69 -14.53
N ASP A 176 -9.98 7.09 -13.34
CA ASP A 176 -9.54 8.29 -12.62
C ASP A 176 -8.09 8.19 -12.12
N LEU A 177 -7.63 6.97 -11.82
CA LEU A 177 -6.25 6.71 -11.37
C LEU A 177 -5.29 6.59 -12.55
N THR A 178 -5.74 6.01 -13.66
CA THR A 178 -4.95 5.86 -14.90
C THR A 178 -4.86 7.15 -15.68
N VAL A 179 -3.70 7.81 -15.67
CA VAL A 179 -3.38 8.91 -16.58
C VAL A 179 -3.30 8.36 -18.00
N SER A 180 -4.39 8.53 -18.74
CA SER A 180 -4.48 8.26 -20.18
C SER A 180 -3.91 9.44 -20.96
N ALA A 181 -3.36 9.20 -22.15
CA ALA A 181 -2.68 10.23 -22.95
C ALA A 181 -3.62 11.17 -23.74
N ASP A 182 -4.94 11.08 -23.52
CA ASP A 182 -5.96 11.84 -24.23
C ASP A 182 -6.56 12.93 -23.31
N PRO A 183 -6.37 14.23 -23.60
CA PRO A 183 -6.77 15.30 -22.70
C PRO A 183 -8.25 15.66 -22.83
N SER A 184 -9.13 14.89 -22.19
CA SER A 184 -10.53 15.25 -21.98
C SER A 184 -10.64 16.48 -21.07
N ARG A 185 -10.57 17.67 -21.68
CA ARG A 185 -10.73 18.97 -21.01
C ARG A 185 -12.14 19.09 -20.43
N SER A 186 -12.24 19.24 -19.10
CA SER A 186 -13.35 19.97 -18.49
C SER A 186 -12.88 21.38 -18.13
N ALA A 187 -13.75 22.38 -18.29
CA ALA A 187 -13.34 23.73 -18.65
C ALA A 187 -13.47 24.77 -17.52
N THR A 188 -12.61 25.80 -17.59
CA THR A 188 -12.83 27.14 -17.01
C THR A 188 -12.37 28.19 -18.05
N PRO A 189 -13.13 29.27 -18.33
CA PRO A 189 -12.98 30.05 -19.57
C PRO A 189 -11.90 31.15 -19.56
N LEU A 190 -11.64 31.65 -20.77
CA LEU A 190 -10.60 32.58 -21.19
C LEU A 190 -10.91 34.07 -20.91
N ALA A 191 -9.84 34.87 -20.80
CA ALA A 191 -9.78 36.29 -21.21
C ALA A 191 -8.34 36.56 -21.73
N SER A 192 -8.08 36.66 -23.05
CA SER A 192 -7.89 37.92 -23.82
C SER A 192 -6.83 38.88 -23.22
N SER A 193 -5.73 39.34 -23.85
CA SER A 193 -5.25 39.41 -25.26
C SER A 193 -3.69 39.61 -25.26
N GLY A 194 -2.90 39.70 -26.35
CA GLY A 194 -3.10 39.55 -27.80
C GLY A 194 -2.31 40.59 -28.64
N SER A 195 -1.51 40.14 -29.63
CA SER A 195 -0.67 40.94 -30.59
C SER A 195 0.58 41.66 -30.01
N GLY A 196 1.77 41.73 -30.67
CA GLY A 196 2.23 41.17 -31.94
C GLY A 196 3.67 41.60 -32.35
N SER A 197 4.26 40.89 -33.33
CA SER A 197 5.35 41.29 -34.28
C SER A 197 6.61 42.11 -33.86
N ALA A 198 7.79 41.44 -33.88
CA ALA A 198 9.04 41.69 -34.66
C ALA A 198 9.70 43.11 -34.78
N PRO A 199 10.95 43.28 -35.30
CA PRO A 199 12.00 42.33 -35.70
C PRO A 199 13.41 42.59 -35.06
N ALA A 200 14.41 41.81 -35.46
CA ALA A 200 15.78 41.80 -34.92
C ALA A 200 16.74 42.89 -35.45
N LYS A 201 17.87 43.10 -34.75
CA LYS A 201 19.17 43.49 -35.36
C LYS A 201 20.39 43.07 -34.50
N SER A 202 21.51 42.83 -35.18
CA SER A 202 22.70 42.13 -34.68
C SER A 202 23.75 43.04 -34.03
N ALA A 203 24.57 42.46 -33.15
CA ALA A 203 25.98 42.83 -32.97
C ALA A 203 26.84 41.66 -32.44
N VAL A 204 28.03 41.50 -33.01
CA VAL A 204 29.15 40.58 -32.71
C VAL A 204 30.43 41.43 -32.97
N PRO A 205 31.68 41.11 -32.55
CA PRO A 205 32.18 39.87 -31.95
C PRO A 205 33.26 40.07 -30.83
N ALA A 206 34.11 39.04 -30.65
CA ALA A 206 35.39 38.97 -29.91
C ALA A 206 35.32 38.68 -28.39
N ALA A 207 36.14 37.80 -27.80
CA ALA A 207 37.11 36.85 -28.36
C ALA A 207 37.30 35.64 -27.41
N ALA A 208 37.83 34.52 -27.91
CA ALA A 208 38.24 33.37 -27.08
C ALA A 208 39.53 33.69 -26.30
N PRO A 209 39.71 33.08 -25.10
CA PRO A 209 40.78 32.09 -25.01
C PRO A 209 40.47 30.86 -24.15
N ALA A 210 41.27 29.81 -24.33
CA ALA A 210 41.45 28.66 -23.44
C ALA A 210 42.97 28.36 -23.37
N PRO A 211 43.52 27.54 -22.43
CA PRO A 211 42.83 26.72 -21.42
C PRO A 211 43.44 26.69 -19.97
N LYS A 212 42.59 26.38 -18.97
CA LYS A 212 42.88 25.66 -17.68
C LYS A 212 43.86 26.30 -16.65
N PRO A 213 43.88 25.87 -15.35
CA PRO A 213 42.97 24.97 -14.60
C PRO A 213 42.48 25.52 -13.21
N VAL A 214 41.80 24.65 -12.45
CA VAL A 214 41.60 24.61 -10.97
C VAL A 214 40.39 25.34 -10.34
N GLU A 215 39.40 24.50 -9.97
CA GLU A 215 38.49 24.56 -8.82
C GLU A 215 37.83 25.88 -8.35
N LYS A 216 36.49 25.91 -8.46
CA LYS A 216 35.63 26.09 -7.27
C LYS A 216 34.58 24.99 -7.20
N LYS A 217 34.85 23.98 -6.37
CA LYS A 217 33.87 22.95 -5.99
C LYS A 217 32.74 23.62 -5.20
N SER A 218 31.54 23.69 -5.79
CA SER A 218 30.31 23.85 -5.01
C SER A 218 30.28 22.70 -4.00
N LYS A 219 30.25 22.99 -2.70
CA LYS A 219 30.09 21.96 -1.66
C LYS A 219 28.65 21.42 -1.73
N ILE A 220 28.44 20.44 -2.60
CA ILE A 220 27.27 19.58 -2.56
C ILE A 220 27.45 18.69 -1.33
N ASN A 221 26.51 18.77 -0.38
CA ASN A 221 26.46 17.78 0.68
C ASN A 221 26.12 16.43 0.03
N THR A 222 26.96 15.43 0.25
CA THR A 222 26.78 14.08 -0.29
C THR A 222 26.45 13.10 0.82
N THR A 223 25.66 12.09 0.49
CA THR A 223 25.23 11.03 1.38
C THR A 223 25.63 9.69 0.78
N LYS A 224 26.01 8.76 1.66
CA LYS A 224 26.41 7.39 1.31
C LYS A 224 25.22 6.45 1.55
N ILE A 225 24.91 5.61 0.57
CA ILE A 225 23.86 4.60 0.65
C ILE A 225 24.53 3.22 0.69
N ASN A 226 24.09 2.36 1.60
CA ASN A 226 24.48 0.95 1.62
C ASN A 226 23.20 0.09 1.57
N LEU A 227 23.24 -0.97 0.76
CA LEU A 227 22.12 -1.85 0.46
C LEU A 227 22.66 -3.27 0.31
N GLU A 228 22.23 -4.19 1.17
CA GLU A 228 22.71 -5.58 1.18
C GLU A 228 21.58 -6.56 0.85
N SER A 229 21.89 -7.64 0.12
CA SER A 229 20.94 -8.71 -0.19
C SER A 229 21.61 -10.02 -0.55
N THR A 230 21.09 -11.12 0.01
CA THR A 230 21.59 -12.47 -0.25
C THR A 230 20.73 -13.18 -1.28
N PHE A 231 21.35 -13.87 -2.24
CA PHE A 231 20.67 -14.63 -3.29
C PHE A 231 21.21 -16.06 -3.36
N MET A 232 20.36 -17.03 -3.68
CA MET A 232 20.77 -18.40 -4.00
C MET A 232 21.40 -18.46 -5.42
N ALA A 233 22.65 -18.00 -5.52
CA ALA A 233 23.41 -17.90 -6.75
C ALA A 233 24.92 -18.00 -6.49
N ALA A 234 25.69 -18.44 -7.49
CA ALA A 234 27.15 -18.33 -7.48
C ALA A 234 27.61 -16.88 -7.75
N ALA A 235 28.73 -16.47 -7.16
CA ALA A 235 29.27 -15.12 -7.35
C ALA A 235 29.65 -14.85 -8.82
N ASP A 236 30.21 -15.83 -9.53
CA ASP A 236 30.53 -15.74 -10.96
C ASP A 236 29.30 -15.38 -11.82
N ASP A 237 28.14 -15.95 -11.48
CA ASP A 237 26.90 -15.81 -12.24
C ASP A 237 26.27 -14.42 -12.03
N LEU A 238 26.28 -13.93 -10.78
CA LEU A 238 25.89 -12.56 -10.42
C LEU A 238 26.85 -11.51 -10.99
N PHE A 239 28.16 -11.76 -10.95
CA PHE A 239 29.18 -10.90 -11.57
C PHE A 239 28.94 -10.81 -13.09
N SER A 240 28.68 -11.95 -13.74
CA SER A 240 28.36 -12.01 -15.17
C SER A 240 27.07 -11.26 -15.50
N LEU A 241 26.02 -11.37 -14.68
CA LEU A 241 24.78 -10.61 -14.86
C LEU A 241 24.97 -9.09 -14.75
N LEU A 242 25.94 -8.61 -13.98
CA LEU A 242 26.24 -7.18 -13.81
C LEU A 242 27.22 -6.62 -14.86
N THR A 243 27.94 -7.47 -15.59
CA THR A 243 29.04 -7.06 -16.48
C THR A 243 28.87 -7.48 -17.93
N ASP A 244 28.27 -8.63 -18.25
CA ASP A 244 28.10 -9.10 -19.63
C ASP A 244 26.90 -8.42 -20.31
N GLN A 245 27.18 -7.72 -21.41
CA GLN A 245 26.20 -7.03 -22.25
C GLN A 245 25.03 -7.91 -22.71
N ASN A 246 25.25 -9.23 -22.90
CA ASN A 246 24.20 -10.15 -23.32
C ASN A 246 23.30 -10.58 -22.16
N ARG A 247 23.83 -10.57 -20.93
CA ARG A 247 23.13 -11.02 -19.72
C ARG A 247 22.39 -9.89 -19.00
N ILE A 248 22.94 -8.67 -19.01
CA ILE A 248 22.31 -7.48 -18.40
C ILE A 248 20.85 -7.24 -18.87
N PRO A 249 20.48 -7.37 -20.16
CA PRO A 249 19.10 -7.18 -20.62
C PRO A 249 18.09 -8.16 -20.01
N THR A 250 18.53 -9.33 -19.55
CA THR A 250 17.67 -10.34 -18.91
C THR A 250 17.00 -9.76 -17.67
N TRP A 251 17.76 -9.07 -16.81
CA TRP A 251 17.29 -8.53 -15.54
C TRP A 251 16.87 -7.06 -15.60
N THR A 252 17.52 -6.25 -16.46
CA THR A 252 17.14 -4.85 -16.67
C THR A 252 15.91 -4.69 -17.58
N ARG A 253 15.54 -5.75 -18.33
CA ARG A 253 14.45 -5.77 -19.34
C ARG A 253 14.58 -4.69 -20.43
N ALA A 254 15.77 -4.15 -20.62
CA ALA A 254 16.07 -3.06 -21.53
C ALA A 254 17.44 -3.28 -22.21
N PRO A 255 17.71 -2.62 -23.35
CA PRO A 255 19.03 -2.63 -23.95
C PRO A 255 20.10 -2.09 -22.99
N ALA A 256 21.27 -2.71 -23.02
CA ALA A 256 22.42 -2.31 -22.24
C ALA A 256 23.68 -2.29 -23.12
N VAL A 257 24.67 -1.52 -22.70
CA VAL A 257 26.00 -1.45 -23.29
C VAL A 257 27.00 -1.69 -22.17
N SER A 258 27.87 -2.69 -22.33
CA SER A 258 28.97 -2.95 -21.41
C SER A 258 30.10 -3.64 -22.16
N ALA A 259 31.33 -3.18 -21.97
CA ALA A 259 32.52 -3.86 -22.48
C ALA A 259 33.21 -4.74 -21.43
N ALA A 260 32.64 -4.88 -20.22
CA ALA A 260 33.13 -5.70 -19.11
C ALA A 260 34.62 -5.50 -18.76
N LYS A 261 35.16 -4.28 -18.95
CA LYS A 261 36.58 -3.96 -18.77
C LYS A 261 36.75 -2.69 -17.95
N ALA A 262 37.78 -2.64 -17.11
CA ALA A 262 38.17 -1.42 -16.42
C ALA A 262 38.43 -0.29 -17.44
N ASP A 263 38.10 0.93 -17.04
CA ASP A 263 38.16 2.15 -17.84
C ASP A 263 37.24 2.17 -19.09
N THR A 264 36.22 1.31 -19.18
CA THR A 264 35.20 1.36 -20.25
C THR A 264 33.89 1.98 -19.80
N GLU A 265 33.22 2.69 -20.71
CA GLU A 265 31.88 3.24 -20.48
C GLU A 265 30.81 2.15 -20.54
N TYR A 266 29.77 2.31 -19.74
CA TYR A 266 28.62 1.41 -19.70
C TYR A 266 27.31 2.19 -19.61
N SER A 267 26.23 1.54 -20.04
CA SER A 267 24.88 2.07 -19.88
C SER A 267 23.88 0.95 -19.61
N LEU A 268 23.02 1.17 -18.61
CA LEU A 268 21.97 0.26 -18.18
C LEU A 268 20.60 0.92 -18.38
N PHE A 269 19.55 0.10 -18.35
CA PHE A 269 18.15 0.55 -18.45
C PHE A 269 17.88 1.44 -19.69
N GLY A 270 18.41 1.06 -20.86
CA GLY A 270 18.17 1.78 -22.12
C GLY A 270 18.74 3.20 -22.18
N GLY A 271 19.73 3.53 -21.34
CA GLY A 271 20.27 4.89 -21.24
C GLY A 271 19.95 5.61 -19.93
N GLY A 272 19.07 5.05 -19.09
CA GLY A 272 18.64 5.65 -17.82
C GLY A 272 19.76 5.76 -16.77
N VAL A 273 20.67 4.79 -16.75
CA VAL A 273 21.93 4.84 -15.97
C VAL A 273 23.11 4.84 -16.93
N LYS A 274 24.09 5.70 -16.66
CA LYS A 274 25.36 5.77 -17.39
C LYS A 274 26.52 5.88 -16.41
N GLY A 275 27.68 5.40 -16.84
CA GLY A 275 28.87 5.43 -16.02
C GLY A 275 30.09 4.85 -16.72
N LYS A 276 31.16 4.68 -15.95
CA LYS A 276 32.43 4.09 -16.37
C LYS A 276 32.89 3.08 -15.33
N TYR A 277 33.29 1.89 -15.76
CA TYR A 277 33.92 0.93 -14.87
C TYR A 277 35.27 1.47 -14.40
N VAL A 278 35.46 1.62 -13.09
CA VAL A 278 36.70 2.12 -12.47
C VAL A 278 37.62 0.93 -12.15
N SER A 279 37.08 -0.11 -11.54
CA SER A 279 37.76 -1.37 -11.26
C SER A 279 36.80 -2.55 -11.39
N LEU A 280 37.32 -3.69 -11.86
CA LEU A 280 36.57 -4.94 -12.01
C LEU A 280 37.46 -6.09 -11.51
N THR A 281 37.12 -6.63 -10.35
CA THR A 281 37.79 -7.78 -9.73
C THR A 281 36.82 -8.96 -9.80
N ALA A 282 36.89 -9.75 -10.87
CA ALA A 282 36.03 -10.92 -11.02
C ALA A 282 36.45 -12.02 -10.01
N PRO A 283 35.50 -12.68 -9.30
CA PRO A 283 34.05 -12.44 -9.25
C PRO A 283 33.59 -11.64 -8.01
N SER A 284 34.50 -10.97 -7.28
CA SER A 284 34.26 -10.46 -5.93
C SER A 284 33.89 -8.98 -5.82
N GLU A 285 34.27 -8.12 -6.78
CA GLU A 285 34.08 -6.67 -6.65
C GLU A 285 33.94 -5.95 -8.01
N ILE A 286 32.99 -5.01 -8.07
CA ILE A 286 32.74 -4.11 -9.21
C ILE A 286 32.69 -2.68 -8.67
N VAL A 287 33.66 -1.84 -9.04
CA VAL A 287 33.67 -0.41 -8.70
C VAL A 287 33.45 0.39 -9.99
N GLN A 288 32.40 1.20 -10.02
CA GLN A 288 32.00 1.94 -11.21
C GLN A 288 31.46 3.33 -10.86
N THR A 289 31.68 4.33 -11.72
CA THR A 289 30.97 5.60 -11.58
C THR A 289 29.52 5.41 -12.01
N TRP A 290 28.60 6.14 -11.38
CA TRP A 290 27.16 5.96 -11.55
C TRP A 290 26.47 7.32 -11.60
N ALA A 291 25.68 7.56 -12.65
CA ALA A 291 24.83 8.74 -12.78
C ALA A 291 23.50 8.39 -13.46
N LEU A 292 22.44 9.05 -13.03
CA LEU A 292 21.13 9.00 -13.67
C LEU A 292 21.03 10.00 -14.82
N ALA A 293 20.37 9.60 -15.90
CA ALA A 293 19.94 10.51 -16.95
C ALA A 293 18.76 11.40 -16.52
N SER A 294 17.97 10.97 -15.54
CA SER A 294 16.83 11.72 -14.97
C SER A 294 16.51 11.22 -13.56
N PRO A 295 16.28 12.09 -12.55
CA PRO A 295 16.44 13.55 -12.60
C PRO A 295 17.89 13.96 -12.91
N SER A 296 18.07 15.10 -13.57
CA SER A 296 19.40 15.55 -14.00
C SER A 296 20.27 15.90 -12.80
N TRP A 297 21.30 15.09 -12.55
CA TRP A 297 22.33 15.42 -11.57
C TRP A 297 23.10 16.68 -11.99
N PRO A 298 23.65 17.47 -11.04
CA PRO A 298 24.44 18.65 -11.36
C PRO A 298 25.56 18.32 -12.35
N THR A 299 25.78 19.17 -13.36
CA THR A 299 26.66 18.87 -14.50
C THR A 299 28.06 18.45 -14.06
N GLY A 300 28.42 17.19 -14.33
CA GLY A 300 29.71 16.61 -13.95
C GLY A 300 29.75 15.92 -12.58
N HIS A 301 28.61 15.77 -11.89
CA HIS A 301 28.50 14.98 -10.67
C HIS A 301 28.24 13.50 -11.01
N PHE A 302 29.12 12.62 -10.51
CA PHE A 302 29.00 11.17 -10.61
C PHE A 302 29.16 10.58 -9.21
N ALA A 303 28.29 9.65 -8.84
CA ALA A 303 28.50 8.83 -7.66
C ALA A 303 29.48 7.69 -7.97
N THR A 304 30.01 7.05 -6.94
CA THR A 304 30.78 5.81 -7.05
C THR A 304 29.94 4.67 -6.48
N LEU A 305 29.57 3.72 -7.33
CA LEU A 305 28.89 2.48 -6.96
C LEU A 305 29.93 1.36 -6.82
N SER A 306 30.19 0.94 -5.59
CA SER A 306 30.97 -0.25 -5.27
C SER A 306 30.01 -1.41 -4.98
N THR A 307 30.13 -2.50 -5.73
CA THR A 307 29.35 -3.72 -5.53
C THR A 307 30.29 -4.82 -5.08
N SER A 308 30.08 -5.36 -3.87
CA SER A 308 30.84 -6.49 -3.34
C SER A 308 29.99 -7.77 -3.39
N LEU A 309 30.60 -8.87 -3.84
CA LEU A 309 30.01 -10.19 -3.94
C LEU A 309 30.74 -11.13 -2.99
N LYS A 310 30.09 -11.48 -1.87
CA LYS A 310 30.62 -12.41 -0.86
C LYS A 310 29.96 -13.77 -1.04
N GLN A 311 30.70 -14.72 -1.58
CA GLN A 311 30.24 -16.09 -1.75
C GLN A 311 30.24 -16.83 -0.39
N GLY A 312 29.08 -17.34 0.01
CA GLY A 312 28.92 -18.32 1.10
C GLY A 312 28.93 -19.76 0.56
N SER A 313 28.41 -20.71 1.34
CA SER A 313 28.34 -22.12 0.91
C SER A 313 27.36 -22.33 -0.25
N ASP A 314 26.12 -21.85 -0.08
CA ASP A 314 24.98 -22.13 -0.98
C ASP A 314 24.27 -20.86 -1.47
N SER A 315 24.83 -19.69 -1.15
CA SER A 315 24.29 -18.38 -1.49
C SER A 315 25.38 -17.32 -1.57
N THR A 316 25.16 -16.25 -2.33
CA THR A 316 26.05 -15.09 -2.42
C THR A 316 25.36 -13.85 -1.87
N THR A 317 26.04 -13.13 -0.99
CA THR A 317 25.61 -11.84 -0.47
C THR A 317 26.17 -10.72 -1.34
N VAL A 318 25.27 -9.89 -1.86
CA VAL A 318 25.56 -8.72 -2.70
C VAL A 318 25.40 -7.47 -1.84
N SER A 319 26.47 -6.71 -1.66
CA SER A 319 26.45 -5.42 -0.99
C SER A 319 26.69 -4.32 -2.01
N PHE A 320 25.70 -3.46 -2.23
CA PHE A 320 25.81 -2.24 -3.03
C PHE A 320 26.08 -1.03 -2.14
N GLU A 321 27.17 -0.34 -2.40
CA GLU A 321 27.57 0.87 -1.70
C GLU A 321 27.68 2.01 -2.71
N LEU A 322 26.80 3.01 -2.60
CA LEU A 322 26.76 4.18 -3.48
C LEU A 322 27.18 5.42 -2.69
N ASP A 323 28.39 5.91 -2.94
CA ASP A 323 28.91 7.15 -2.34
C ASP A 323 28.83 8.31 -3.33
N GLY A 324 28.62 9.53 -2.82
CA GLY A 324 28.45 10.72 -3.66
C GLY A 324 27.01 10.93 -4.17
N VAL A 325 25.97 10.59 -3.39
CA VAL A 325 24.57 10.94 -3.74
C VAL A 325 24.23 12.33 -3.18
N PRO A 326 23.65 13.27 -3.95
CA PRO A 326 23.25 14.58 -3.43
C PRO A 326 22.23 14.48 -2.28
N THR A 327 22.46 15.22 -1.19
CA THR A 327 21.52 15.28 -0.05
C THR A 327 20.14 15.77 -0.50
N GLY A 328 19.10 15.05 -0.11
CA GLY A 328 17.71 15.26 -0.54
C GLY A 328 17.20 14.23 -1.56
N MET A 329 18.09 13.51 -2.24
CA MET A 329 17.72 12.40 -3.15
C MET A 329 18.07 11.01 -2.59
N SER A 330 18.71 10.93 -1.42
CA SER A 330 19.28 9.69 -0.89
C SER A 330 18.25 8.55 -0.72
N GLU A 331 17.06 8.83 -0.21
CA GLU A 331 16.05 7.76 -0.01
C GLU A 331 15.40 7.31 -1.33
N GLU A 332 15.21 8.23 -2.28
CA GLU A 332 14.72 7.91 -3.63
C GLU A 332 15.74 7.05 -4.39
N ILE A 333 17.02 7.42 -4.35
CA ILE A 333 18.10 6.67 -4.99
C ILE A 333 18.27 5.29 -4.33
N LYS A 334 18.14 5.17 -3.01
CA LYS A 334 18.15 3.89 -2.29
C LYS A 334 16.99 3.00 -2.72
N HIS A 335 15.76 3.54 -2.77
CA HIS A 335 14.58 2.81 -3.21
C HIS A 335 14.67 2.39 -4.68
N ASN A 336 15.25 3.24 -5.55
CA ASN A 336 15.52 2.90 -6.94
C ASN A 336 16.61 1.81 -7.05
N LEU A 337 17.68 1.87 -6.27
CA LEU A 337 18.74 0.86 -6.29
C LEU A 337 18.19 -0.52 -5.91
N GLU A 338 17.36 -0.62 -4.87
CA GLU A 338 16.62 -1.83 -4.52
C GLU A 338 15.59 -2.23 -5.60
N GLY A 339 14.78 -1.26 -6.04
CA GLY A 339 13.68 -1.45 -6.98
C GLY A 339 14.09 -1.88 -8.39
N TYR A 340 15.32 -1.56 -8.81
CA TYR A 340 15.86 -1.96 -10.11
C TYR A 340 16.88 -3.11 -10.02
N TYR A 341 17.84 -3.07 -9.09
CA TYR A 341 18.90 -4.10 -9.05
C TYR A 341 18.43 -5.37 -8.32
N ILE A 342 17.96 -5.25 -7.07
CA ILE A 342 17.49 -6.42 -6.29
C ILE A 342 16.26 -7.05 -6.93
N GLN A 343 15.25 -6.24 -7.29
CA GLN A 343 14.04 -6.76 -7.94
C GLN A 343 14.31 -7.25 -9.36
N GLY A 344 15.31 -6.69 -10.06
CA GLY A 344 15.77 -7.18 -11.35
C GLY A 344 16.21 -8.64 -11.27
N PHE A 345 17.09 -8.97 -10.30
CA PHE A 345 17.51 -10.36 -10.04
C PHE A 345 16.36 -11.28 -9.63
N LYS A 346 15.40 -10.79 -8.81
CA LYS A 346 14.17 -11.55 -8.51
C LYS A 346 13.35 -11.85 -9.77
N SER A 347 13.24 -10.88 -10.69
CA SER A 347 12.39 -10.98 -11.89
C SER A 347 12.86 -12.01 -12.93
N ILE A 348 14.08 -12.53 -12.77
CA ILE A 348 14.66 -13.58 -13.61
C ILE A 348 14.76 -14.93 -12.87
N GLY A 349 14.25 -15.01 -11.64
CA GLY A 349 14.11 -16.26 -10.89
C GLY A 349 15.09 -16.46 -9.73
N TYR A 350 16.02 -15.54 -9.46
CA TYR A 350 16.90 -15.68 -8.29
C TYR A 350 16.12 -15.44 -6.99
N VAL A 351 16.09 -16.46 -6.15
CA VAL A 351 15.50 -16.39 -4.81
C VAL A 351 16.38 -15.50 -3.95
N GLN A 352 15.88 -14.30 -3.60
CA GLN A 352 16.46 -13.52 -2.52
C GLN A 352 16.20 -14.27 -1.22
N LEU A 353 17.26 -14.69 -0.54
CA LEU A 353 17.19 -15.09 0.85
C LEU A 353 16.97 -13.83 1.67
N ILE A 354 15.71 -13.51 1.90
CA ILE A 354 15.34 -12.68 3.04
C ILE A 354 15.73 -13.52 4.25
N LEU A 355 16.90 -13.26 4.83
CA LEU A 355 17.04 -13.48 6.26
C LEU A 355 15.97 -12.60 6.89
N THR A 356 14.81 -13.19 7.19
CA THR A 356 14.08 -12.77 8.37
C THR A 356 15.14 -12.67 9.45
N PRO A 357 15.24 -11.58 10.23
CA PRO A 357 15.77 -11.73 11.56
C PRO A 357 14.88 -12.80 12.17
N SER A 358 15.38 -14.05 12.20
CA SER A 358 14.72 -15.15 12.88
C SER A 358 14.47 -14.59 14.24
N TYR A 359 13.20 -14.37 14.58
CA TYR A 359 12.81 -13.82 15.86
C TYR A 359 13.60 -14.64 16.85
N ILE A 360 14.59 -14.01 17.49
CA ILE A 360 15.20 -14.62 18.64
C ILE A 360 14.02 -14.67 19.58
N GLN A 361 13.39 -15.85 19.65
CA GLN A 361 12.69 -16.23 20.84
C GLN A 361 13.77 -16.13 21.90
N GLU A 362 13.85 -14.94 22.52
CA GLU A 362 14.17 -14.86 23.93
C GLU A 362 13.39 -16.02 24.53
N PRO A 363 14.06 -17.04 25.08
CA PRO A 363 13.38 -18.24 25.52
C PRO A 363 12.37 -17.79 26.57
N SER A 364 11.09 -17.77 26.15
CA SER A 364 10.00 -17.08 26.85
C SER A 364 10.16 -17.36 28.33
N PRO A 365 10.43 -16.33 29.16
CA PRO A 365 11.13 -16.48 30.43
C PRO A 365 10.44 -17.58 31.20
N LYS A 366 11.11 -18.75 31.31
CA LYS A 366 10.47 -20.05 31.61
C LYS A 366 9.44 -19.81 32.69
N SER A 367 8.16 -19.85 32.31
CA SER A 367 7.10 -19.56 33.25
C SER A 367 7.23 -20.59 34.35
N LYS A 368 7.77 -20.16 35.50
CA LYS A 368 7.79 -21.00 36.71
C LYS A 368 6.39 -21.57 36.81
N PRO A 369 6.23 -22.91 36.99
CA PRO A 369 4.91 -23.52 37.02
C PRO A 369 4.08 -22.69 38.00
N LYS A 370 3.12 -21.94 37.44
CA LYS A 370 2.32 -21.00 38.21
C LYS A 370 1.50 -21.92 39.08
N SER A 371 1.89 -22.03 40.35
CA SER A 371 1.28 -22.97 41.27
C SER A 371 -0.22 -22.75 41.17
N SER A 372 -0.93 -23.76 40.67
CA SER A 372 -2.37 -23.78 40.82
C SER A 372 -2.60 -23.83 42.31
N SER A 373 -2.85 -22.66 42.89
CA SER A 373 -3.63 -22.53 44.12
C SER A 373 -5.05 -22.97 43.77
N GLY A 374 -5.20 -24.27 43.49
CA GLY A 374 -6.43 -24.94 43.79
C GLY A 374 -6.64 -24.71 45.28
N GLU A 375 -7.75 -24.08 45.62
CA GLU A 375 -8.13 -23.92 47.01
C GLU A 375 -8.25 -25.31 47.61
N SER A 376 -7.20 -25.73 48.33
CA SER A 376 -7.32 -26.78 49.32
C SER A 376 -8.18 -26.21 50.45
N THR A 377 -9.49 -26.17 50.22
CA THR A 377 -10.49 -25.81 51.22
C THR A 377 -10.24 -26.73 52.41
N SER A 378 -9.65 -26.19 53.46
CA SER A 378 -9.16 -26.99 54.57
C SER A 378 -10.35 -27.69 55.21
N TYR A 379 -10.41 -29.02 55.12
CA TYR A 379 -11.46 -29.80 55.78
C TYR A 379 -11.53 -29.50 57.29
N ALA A 380 -10.45 -29.00 57.89
CA ALA A 380 -10.44 -28.53 59.27
C ALA A 380 -11.32 -27.28 59.52
N THR A 381 -11.48 -26.35 58.55
CA THR A 381 -12.36 -25.17 58.71
C THR A 381 -13.84 -25.53 58.55
N ALA A 382 -14.17 -26.44 57.64
CA ALA A 382 -15.52 -26.99 57.51
C ALA A 382 -15.93 -27.80 58.75
N LEU A 383 -15.02 -28.66 59.28
CA LEU A 383 -15.28 -29.44 60.49
C LEU A 383 -15.41 -28.59 61.75
N THR A 384 -14.62 -27.51 61.89
CA THR A 384 -14.73 -26.60 63.04
C THR A 384 -16.01 -25.77 63.01
N LEU A 385 -16.44 -25.26 61.84
CA LEU A 385 -17.74 -24.59 61.71
C LEU A 385 -18.92 -25.56 61.95
N ALA A 386 -18.86 -26.78 61.42
CA ALA A 386 -19.89 -27.79 61.67
C ALA A 386 -19.98 -28.16 63.17
N ALA A 387 -18.84 -28.30 63.86
CA ALA A 387 -18.81 -28.57 65.30
C ALA A 387 -19.39 -27.41 66.13
N ILE A 388 -19.07 -26.16 65.78
CA ILE A 388 -19.62 -24.97 66.47
C ILE A 388 -21.14 -24.88 66.30
N VAL A 389 -21.67 -25.15 65.10
CA VAL A 389 -23.12 -25.17 64.84
C VAL A 389 -23.81 -26.31 65.58
N LEU A 390 -23.20 -27.49 65.68
CA LEU A 390 -23.72 -28.62 66.46
C LEU A 390 -23.76 -28.32 67.97
N VAL A 391 -22.70 -27.73 68.52
CA VAL A 391 -22.67 -27.32 69.94
C VAL A 391 -23.71 -26.25 70.23
N ALA A 392 -23.89 -25.27 69.34
CA ALA A 392 -24.94 -24.26 69.47
C ALA A 392 -26.35 -24.89 69.46
N ALA A 393 -26.62 -25.78 68.50
CA ALA A 393 -27.93 -26.44 68.36
C ALA A 393 -28.32 -27.28 69.60
N PHE A 394 -27.37 -27.91 70.27
CA PHE A 394 -27.61 -28.69 71.50
C PHE A 394 -27.54 -27.87 72.80
N ALA A 395 -26.94 -26.68 72.81
CA ALA A 395 -26.89 -25.80 73.98
C ALA A 395 -28.14 -24.90 74.14
N ILE A 396 -28.78 -24.50 73.04
CA ILE A 396 -29.95 -23.60 73.06
C ILE A 396 -31.14 -24.15 73.90
N PRO A 397 -31.50 -25.45 73.87
CA PRO A 397 -32.57 -25.99 74.71
C PRO A 397 -32.32 -25.89 76.23
N TYR A 398 -31.05 -25.80 76.66
CA TYR A 398 -30.68 -25.73 78.08
C TYR A 398 -30.61 -24.29 78.64
N LEU A 399 -30.64 -23.27 77.79
CA LEU A 399 -30.60 -21.86 78.21
C LEU A 399 -31.98 -21.18 78.19
N SER A 400 -33.03 -21.85 77.72
CA SER A 400 -34.39 -21.32 77.68
C SER A 400 -35.23 -21.80 78.88
N THR A 401 -34.90 -21.31 80.08
CA THR A 401 -35.82 -21.42 81.23
C THR A 401 -37.07 -20.59 80.97
N PRO A 402 -38.29 -21.17 81.06
CA PRO A 402 -39.51 -20.38 80.91
C PRO A 402 -39.70 -19.45 82.12
N PRO A 403 -40.12 -18.19 81.92
CA PRO A 403 -40.41 -17.28 83.02
C PRO A 403 -41.64 -17.78 83.81
N ALA A 404 -41.54 -17.75 85.13
CA ALA A 404 -42.63 -18.15 86.02
C ALA A 404 -43.79 -17.15 85.93
N SER A 405 -45.02 -17.65 85.74
CA SER A 405 -46.23 -16.84 85.82
C SER A 405 -46.72 -16.72 87.27
N LYS A 406 -46.84 -15.49 87.77
CA LYS A 406 -47.88 -15.07 88.75
C LYS A 406 -47.96 -13.55 88.82
#